data_AF-A0AAV6YTR4-F1
#
_entry.id   AF-A0AAV6YTR4-F1
#
_cell.length_a   1.000
_cell.length_b   1.000
_cell.length_c   1.000
_cell.angle_alpha   90.00
_cell.angle_beta   90.00
_cell.angle_gamma   90.00
#
_symmetry.space_group_name_H-M   'P 1'
#
loop_
_entity.id
_entity.type
_entity.pdbx_description
1 polymer ?
#
loop_
_entity_poly.entity_id
_entity_poly.type
_entity_poly.pdbx_seq_one_letter_code
_entity_poly.pdbx_strand_id
1 'polypeptide(L)'
;QGLCEDQAKVVGYHHYQTAEVNTSALGDLKRLFELKSDHLHQTFALHSYTSVLSRLQVESYIYGLVNNSPFLKSVAVYHPDRAPQKVEGSHADLVPLKECISVLFSFTRRIIDDTQFQNDILLWLQKLVSVLLKVGCLGDHLFLLNHILRCPAGINKWAIPFIQVRVLHNPAGVFHFMQQLAVLMCPVR
;
A
#
# COMPACT_ATOMS: atom_id res chain seq x y z
N GLN A 1 66.51 16.67 31.80
CA GLN A 1 67.03 17.74 32.67
C GLN A 1 67.83 18.69 31.80
N GLY A 2 67.64 19.99 31.97
CA GLY A 2 68.40 21.02 31.27
C GLY A 2 69.05 21.96 32.28
N LEU A 3 70.19 22.53 31.90
CA LEU A 3 70.70 23.72 32.57
C LEU A 3 70.22 24.93 31.78
N CYS A 4 69.58 25.87 32.47
CA CYS A 4 69.31 27.19 31.91
C CYS A 4 70.61 28.01 31.88
N GLU A 5 70.61 29.08 31.09
CA GLU A 5 71.77 29.97 30.89
C GLU A 5 72.23 30.68 32.19
N ASP A 6 71.37 30.70 33.21
CA ASP A 6 71.60 31.20 34.57
C ASP A 6 72.17 30.14 35.54
N GLN A 7 72.61 28.99 35.03
CA GLN A 7 73.09 27.83 35.80
C GLN A 7 72.01 27.16 36.69
N ALA A 8 70.73 27.53 36.57
CA ALA A 8 69.67 26.86 37.29
C ALA A 8 69.34 25.50 36.65
N LYS A 9 69.28 24.44 37.46
CA LYS A 9 68.83 23.11 37.02
C LYS A 9 67.32 23.09 36.92
N VAL A 10 66.80 22.90 35.71
CA VAL A 10 65.36 22.72 35.45
C VAL A 10 65.05 21.30 35.00
N VAL A 11 63.89 20.83 35.46
CA VAL A 11 63.37 19.50 35.16
C VAL A 11 61.98 19.66 34.53
N GLY A 12 61.81 19.16 33.31
CA GLY A 12 60.51 19.03 32.67
C GLY A 12 59.97 17.62 32.87
N TYR A 13 58.71 17.49 33.26
CA TYR A 13 58.03 16.21 33.41
C TYR A 13 57.10 15.99 32.22
N HIS A 14 57.25 14.88 31.51
CA HIS A 14 56.27 14.41 30.52
C HIS A 14 55.43 13.31 31.17
N HIS A 15 54.11 13.51 31.23
CA HIS A 15 53.15 12.46 31.55
C HIS A 15 52.52 11.96 30.27
N TYR A 16 52.52 10.65 30.06
CA TYR A 16 51.74 9.98 29.03
C TYR A 16 50.85 8.93 29.70
N GLN A 17 49.61 8.84 29.21
CA GLN A 17 48.71 7.76 29.54
C GLN A 17 48.54 6.91 28.28
N THR A 18 48.73 5.61 28.43
CA THR A 18 48.57 4.64 27.36
C THR A 18 47.42 3.73 27.74
N ALA A 19 46.44 3.57 26.86
CA ALA A 19 45.37 2.60 27.02
C ALA A 19 45.66 1.40 26.13
N GLU A 20 45.59 0.20 26.70
CA GLU A 20 45.73 -1.05 25.96
C GLU A 20 44.36 -1.58 25.55
N VAL A 21 44.28 -2.12 24.34
CA VAL A 21 43.04 -2.70 23.83
C VAL A 21 42.77 -3.99 24.60
N ASN A 22 41.58 -4.07 25.20
CA ASN A 22 41.10 -5.31 25.78
C ASN A 22 40.70 -6.28 24.66
N THR A 23 41.62 -7.19 24.33
CA THR A 23 41.47 -8.14 23.23
C THR A 23 40.33 -9.14 23.45
N SER A 24 40.03 -9.52 24.71
CA SER A 24 38.91 -10.42 25.01
C SER A 24 37.57 -9.71 24.81
N ALA A 25 37.42 -8.49 25.32
CA ALA A 25 36.22 -7.68 25.11
C ALA A 25 35.98 -7.40 23.62
N LEU A 26 37.04 -7.13 22.85
CA LEU A 26 36.95 -6.96 21.40
C LEU A 26 36.52 -8.24 20.68
N GLY A 27 37.04 -9.41 21.10
CA GLY A 27 36.63 -10.71 20.57
C GLY A 27 35.16 -11.02 20.85
N ASP A 28 34.69 -10.73 22.06
CA ASP A 28 33.28 -10.88 22.44
C ASP A 28 32.37 -9.96 21.64
N LEU A 29 32.76 -8.70 21.47
CA LEU A 29 32.02 -7.72 20.67
C LEU A 29 31.88 -8.18 19.22
N LYS A 30 32.97 -8.71 18.64
CA LYS A 30 32.96 -9.27 17.27
C LYS A 30 31.98 -10.44 17.15
N ARG A 31 32.04 -11.40 18.08
CA ARG A 31 31.12 -12.54 18.12
C ARG A 31 29.67 -12.10 18.26
N LEU A 32 29.39 -11.12 19.12
CA LEU A 32 28.03 -10.59 19.30
C LEU A 32 27.50 -9.92 18.03
N PHE A 33 28.34 -9.19 17.30
CA PHE A 33 27.94 -8.60 16.02
C PHE A 33 27.67 -9.65 14.95
N GLU A 34 28.49 -10.69 14.86
CA GLU A 34 28.27 -11.82 13.94
C GLU A 34 26.92 -12.50 14.24
N LEU A 35 26.66 -12.84 15.51
CA LEU A 35 25.39 -13.44 15.93
C LEU A 35 24.18 -12.53 15.66
N LYS A 36 24.32 -11.22 15.89
CA LYS A 36 23.23 -10.26 15.61
C LYS A 36 22.99 -10.07 14.12
N SER A 37 24.06 -10.08 13.32
CA SER A 37 23.97 -10.02 11.86
C SER A 37 23.24 -11.24 11.31
N ASP A 38 23.61 -12.43 11.77
CA ASP A 38 22.97 -13.69 11.34
C ASP A 38 21.50 -13.72 11.75
N HIS A 39 21.17 -13.30 12.97
CA HIS A 39 19.79 -13.23 13.42
C HIS A 39 18.97 -12.24 12.59
N LEU A 40 19.51 -11.05 12.29
CA LEU A 40 18.85 -10.06 11.44
C LEU A 40 18.61 -10.62 10.04
N HIS A 41 19.58 -11.35 9.48
CA HIS A 41 19.44 -11.98 8.17
C HIS A 41 18.31 -13.02 8.15
N GLN A 42 18.25 -13.88 9.17
CA GLN A 42 17.19 -14.89 9.30
C GLN A 42 15.81 -14.26 9.46
N THR A 43 15.68 -13.25 10.34
CA THR A 43 14.42 -12.54 10.57
C THR A 43 13.96 -11.80 9.32
N PHE A 44 14.87 -11.14 8.60
CA PHE A 44 14.55 -10.48 7.34
C PHE A 44 14.07 -11.48 6.28
N ALA A 45 14.80 -12.59 6.10
CA ALA A 45 14.42 -13.63 5.14
C ALA A 45 13.03 -14.22 5.46
N LEU A 46 12.75 -14.50 6.74
CA LEU A 46 11.46 -15.02 7.18
C LEU A 46 10.32 -14.02 6.91
N HIS A 47 10.49 -12.75 7.25
CA HIS A 47 9.47 -11.73 7.02
C HIS A 47 9.26 -11.43 5.54
N SER A 48 10.32 -11.45 4.73
CA SER A 48 10.22 -11.32 3.28
C SER A 48 9.45 -12.48 2.66
N TYR A 49 9.72 -13.72 3.08
CA TYR A 49 8.95 -14.88 2.62
C TYR A 49 7.48 -14.79 3.06
N THR A 50 7.24 -14.41 4.32
CA THR A 50 5.90 -14.28 4.87
C THR A 50 5.09 -13.20 4.13
N SER A 51 5.70 -12.05 3.81
CA SER A 51 5.00 -10.98 3.10
C SER A 51 4.60 -11.40 1.68
N VAL A 52 5.48 -12.11 0.97
CA VAL A 52 5.17 -12.68 -0.36
C VAL A 52 4.04 -13.71 -0.26
N LEU A 53 4.08 -14.58 0.74
CA LEU A 53 3.02 -15.58 0.95
C LEU A 53 1.67 -14.91 1.25
N SER A 54 1.64 -13.91 2.14
CA SER A 54 0.43 -13.15 2.46
C SER A 54 -0.12 -12.41 1.24
N ARG A 55 0.75 -11.81 0.42
CA ARG A 55 0.36 -11.19 -0.84
C ARG A 55 -0.32 -12.20 -1.78
N LEU A 56 0.28 -13.37 -1.96
CA LEU A 56 -0.30 -14.44 -2.78
C LEU A 56 -1.64 -14.94 -2.25
N GLN A 57 -1.81 -15.01 -0.93
CA GLN A 57 -3.09 -15.36 -0.31
C GLN A 57 -4.19 -14.35 -0.66
N VAL A 58 -3.88 -13.05 -0.62
CA VAL A 58 -4.82 -11.99 -1.03
C VAL A 58 -5.14 -12.10 -2.53
N GLU A 59 -4.13 -12.30 -3.38
CA GLU A 59 -4.33 -12.46 -4.83
C GLU A 59 -5.19 -13.68 -5.16
N SER A 60 -4.93 -14.82 -4.49
CA SER A 60 -5.72 -16.04 -4.62
C SER A 60 -7.16 -15.84 -4.16
N TYR A 61 -7.36 -15.13 -3.04
CA TYR A 61 -8.70 -14.78 -2.56
C TYR A 61 -9.46 -13.92 -3.56
N ILE A 62 -8.83 -12.86 -4.11
CA ILE A 62 -9.44 -12.00 -5.13
C ILE A 62 -9.78 -12.80 -6.39
N TYR A 63 -8.89 -13.69 -6.83
CA TYR A 63 -9.14 -14.57 -7.96
C TYR A 63 -10.33 -15.49 -7.70
N GLY A 64 -10.41 -16.09 -6.50
CA GLY A 64 -11.55 -16.90 -6.07
C GLY A 64 -12.85 -16.08 -6.08
N LEU A 65 -12.85 -14.91 -5.45
CA LEU A 65 -13.99 -13.99 -5.37
C LEU A 65 -14.61 -13.71 -6.75
N VAL A 66 -13.77 -13.39 -7.74
CA VAL A 66 -14.21 -13.08 -9.10
C VAL A 66 -14.69 -14.33 -9.84
N ASN A 67 -14.12 -15.50 -9.57
CA ASN A 67 -14.49 -16.75 -10.22
C ASN A 67 -15.66 -17.49 -9.56
N ASN A 68 -16.01 -17.14 -8.32
CA ASN A 68 -17.08 -17.78 -7.56
C ASN A 68 -18.46 -17.50 -8.17
N SER A 69 -18.63 -16.37 -8.86
CA SER A 69 -19.85 -16.03 -9.57
C SER A 69 -19.62 -16.07 -11.09
N PRO A 70 -20.42 -16.84 -11.87
CA PRO A 70 -20.31 -16.87 -13.32
C PRO A 70 -20.56 -15.48 -13.94
N PHE A 71 -21.38 -14.66 -13.27
CA PHE A 71 -21.61 -13.26 -13.64
C PHE A 71 -20.33 -12.44 -13.57
N LEU A 72 -19.65 -12.42 -12.43
CA LEU A 72 -18.40 -11.66 -12.26
C LEU A 72 -17.29 -12.17 -13.19
N LYS A 73 -17.18 -13.50 -13.32
CA LYS A 73 -16.21 -14.14 -14.21
C LYS A 73 -16.37 -13.73 -15.67
N SER A 74 -17.61 -13.66 -16.15
CA SER A 74 -17.91 -13.25 -17.54
C SER A 74 -17.48 -11.81 -17.86
N VAL A 75 -17.42 -10.95 -16.85
CA VAL A 75 -17.09 -9.53 -17.00
C VAL A 75 -15.61 -9.23 -16.73
N ALA A 76 -14.98 -10.05 -15.88
CA ALA A 76 -13.55 -9.97 -15.59
C ALA A 76 -12.69 -10.36 -16.80
N VAL A 77 -13.14 -11.33 -17.61
CA VAL A 77 -12.49 -11.69 -18.88
C VAL A 77 -12.88 -10.66 -19.94
N TYR A 78 -11.98 -9.73 -20.23
CA TYR A 78 -12.17 -8.71 -21.26
C TYR A 78 -12.23 -9.36 -22.66
N HIS A 79 -13.40 -9.33 -23.30
CA HIS A 79 -13.54 -9.59 -24.73
C HIS A 79 -13.92 -8.29 -25.45
N PRO A 80 -13.03 -7.68 -26.24
CA PRO A 80 -13.31 -6.42 -26.94
C PRO A 80 -14.42 -6.53 -28.00
N ASP A 81 -14.72 -7.74 -28.50
CA ASP A 81 -15.69 -7.99 -29.58
C ASP A 81 -17.08 -8.48 -29.14
N ARG A 82 -17.34 -8.60 -27.83
CA ARG A 82 -18.65 -9.11 -27.36
C ARG A 82 -19.51 -7.96 -26.84
N ALA A 83 -20.59 -7.66 -27.57
CA ALA A 83 -21.69 -6.85 -27.07
C ALA A 83 -22.10 -7.36 -25.68
N PRO A 84 -22.41 -6.47 -24.72
CA PRO A 84 -22.68 -6.87 -23.35
C PRO A 84 -23.85 -7.85 -23.34
N GLN A 85 -23.55 -9.14 -23.14
CA GLN A 85 -24.59 -10.10 -22.81
C GLN A 85 -25.14 -9.63 -21.47
N LYS A 86 -26.43 -9.32 -21.47
CA LYS A 86 -27.20 -8.87 -20.31
C LYS A 86 -27.34 -10.07 -19.37
N VAL A 87 -26.23 -10.52 -18.78
CA VAL A 87 -26.25 -11.49 -17.69
C VAL A 87 -26.72 -10.68 -16.50
N GLU A 88 -27.97 -10.87 -16.10
CA GLU A 88 -28.52 -10.21 -14.93
C GLU A 88 -27.87 -10.83 -13.69
N GLY A 89 -26.86 -10.16 -13.15
CA GLY A 89 -26.26 -10.51 -11.87
C GLY A 89 -27.16 -10.12 -10.71
N SER A 90 -27.20 -10.93 -9.67
CA SER A 90 -27.91 -10.58 -8.44
C SER A 90 -27.10 -9.54 -7.66
N HIS A 91 -27.77 -8.57 -7.04
CA HIS A 91 -27.13 -7.62 -6.13
C HIS A 91 -26.34 -8.34 -5.01
N ALA A 92 -26.73 -9.56 -4.64
CA ALA A 92 -26.02 -10.39 -3.68
C ALA A 92 -24.59 -10.74 -4.12
N ASP A 93 -24.33 -10.91 -5.42
CA ASP A 93 -23.00 -11.24 -5.95
C ASP A 93 -22.01 -10.07 -5.81
N LEU A 94 -22.52 -8.83 -5.72
CA LEU A 94 -21.71 -7.61 -5.61
C LEU A 94 -21.37 -7.24 -4.17
N VAL A 95 -22.06 -7.80 -3.17
CA VAL A 95 -21.79 -7.49 -1.76
C VAL A 95 -20.35 -7.84 -1.37
N PRO A 96 -19.85 -9.07 -1.62
CA PRO A 96 -18.47 -9.45 -1.28
C PRO A 96 -17.43 -8.59 -2.02
N LEU A 97 -17.73 -8.21 -3.26
CA LEU A 97 -16.88 -7.32 -4.07
C LEU A 97 -16.75 -5.93 -3.43
N LYS A 98 -17.88 -5.35 -3.00
CA LYS A 98 -17.93 -4.03 -2.34
C LYS A 98 -17.29 -4.04 -0.96
N GLU A 99 -17.42 -5.14 -0.21
CA GLU A 99 -16.72 -5.32 1.06
C GLU A 99 -15.20 -5.33 0.86
N CYS A 100 -14.69 -6.09 -0.12
CA CYS A 100 -13.27 -6.11 -0.45
C CYS A 100 -12.76 -4.73 -0.85
N ILE A 101 -13.49 -4.01 -1.71
CA ILE A 101 -13.16 -2.64 -2.10
C ILE A 101 -13.11 -1.73 -0.86
N SER A 102 -14.08 -1.84 0.05
CA SER A 102 -14.13 -1.04 1.28
C SER A 102 -12.92 -1.29 2.19
N VAL A 103 -12.51 -2.56 2.31
CA VAL A 103 -11.31 -2.96 3.07
C VAL A 103 -10.05 -2.37 2.44
N LEU A 104 -9.87 -2.48 1.11
CA LEU A 104 -8.72 -1.89 0.42
C LEU A 104 -8.66 -0.36 0.58
N PHE A 105 -9.79 0.34 0.43
CA PHE A 105 -9.87 1.78 0.70
C PHE A 105 -9.63 2.15 2.17
N SER A 106 -9.77 1.22 3.12
CA SER A 106 -9.40 1.48 4.51
C SER A 106 -7.89 1.61 4.68
N PHE A 107 -7.10 0.93 3.84
CA PHE A 107 -5.64 1.02 3.84
C PHE A 107 -5.14 2.27 3.11
N THR A 108 -5.79 2.68 2.02
CA THR A 108 -5.41 3.92 1.29
C THR A 108 -5.64 5.20 2.11
N ARG A 109 -6.42 5.11 3.21
CA ARG A 109 -6.65 6.22 4.15
C ARG A 109 -5.61 6.32 5.25
N ARG A 110 -4.71 5.33 5.36
CA ARG A 110 -3.64 5.30 6.37
C ARG A 110 -2.33 5.76 5.75
N ILE A 111 -1.48 6.38 6.56
CA ILE A 111 -0.10 6.66 6.19
C ILE A 111 0.67 5.35 6.34
N ILE A 112 1.17 4.80 5.23
CA ILE A 112 1.93 3.57 5.18
C ILE A 112 3.18 3.83 4.37
N ASP A 113 4.35 3.60 4.98
CA ASP A 113 5.66 3.88 4.37
C ASP A 113 6.10 2.80 3.36
N ASP A 114 5.46 1.64 3.39
CA ASP A 114 5.73 0.54 2.45
C ASP A 114 5.12 0.81 1.07
N THR A 115 5.97 1.28 0.15
CA THR A 115 5.61 1.56 -1.25
C THR A 115 5.15 0.33 -2.02
N GLN A 116 5.69 -0.86 -1.74
CA GLN A 116 5.30 -2.08 -2.43
C GLN A 116 3.88 -2.48 -2.01
N PHE A 117 3.58 -2.43 -0.72
CA PHE A 117 2.24 -2.71 -0.21
C PHE A 117 1.21 -1.71 -0.74
N GLN A 118 1.56 -0.42 -0.82
CA GLN A 118 0.70 0.59 -1.44
C GLN A 118 0.39 0.27 -2.91
N ASN A 119 1.41 -0.10 -3.69
CA ASN A 119 1.23 -0.47 -5.09
C ASN A 119 0.34 -1.72 -5.24
N ASP A 120 0.52 -2.72 -4.38
CA ASP A 120 -0.27 -3.94 -4.39
C ASP A 120 -1.75 -3.65 -4.06
N ILE A 121 -2.02 -2.81 -3.06
CA ILE A 121 -3.38 -2.33 -2.75
C ILE A 121 -4.02 -1.64 -3.96
N LEU A 122 -3.31 -0.70 -4.59
CA LEU A 122 -3.85 0.05 -5.73
C LEU A 122 -4.12 -0.88 -6.93
N LEU A 123 -3.24 -1.85 -7.18
CA LEU A 123 -3.42 -2.85 -8.22
C LEU A 123 -4.66 -3.71 -7.96
N TRP A 124 -4.83 -4.21 -6.74
CA TRP A 124 -6.01 -4.99 -6.37
C TRP A 124 -7.28 -4.15 -6.45
N LEU A 125 -7.24 -2.91 -5.98
CA LEU A 125 -8.35 -1.98 -6.05
C LEU A 125 -8.76 -1.71 -7.50
N GLN A 126 -7.79 -1.46 -8.39
CA GLN A 126 -8.06 -1.26 -9.81
C GLN A 126 -8.73 -2.48 -10.45
N LYS A 127 -8.28 -3.70 -10.14
CA LYS A 127 -8.90 -4.94 -10.63
C LYS A 127 -10.36 -5.04 -10.18
N LEU A 128 -10.63 -4.89 -8.88
CA LEU A 128 -11.99 -5.02 -8.33
C LEU A 128 -12.93 -3.90 -8.81
N VAL A 129 -12.45 -2.65 -8.81
CA VAL A 129 -13.22 -1.49 -9.27
C VAL A 129 -13.53 -1.60 -10.76
N SER A 130 -12.61 -2.12 -11.58
CA SER A 130 -12.89 -2.33 -13.01
C SER A 130 -14.03 -3.30 -13.26
N VAL A 131 -14.16 -4.35 -12.41
CA VAL A 131 -15.30 -5.27 -12.46
C VAL A 131 -16.57 -4.54 -12.01
N LEU A 132 -16.53 -3.86 -10.86
CA LEU A 132 -17.68 -3.13 -10.33
C LEU A 132 -18.20 -2.07 -11.30
N LEU A 133 -17.33 -1.31 -11.97
CA LEU A 133 -17.75 -0.26 -12.91
C LEU A 133 -18.42 -0.81 -14.17
N LYS A 134 -18.14 -2.06 -14.56
CA LYS A 134 -18.76 -2.68 -15.74
C LYS A 134 -20.17 -3.19 -15.46
N VAL A 135 -20.44 -3.63 -14.23
CA VAL A 135 -21.72 -4.25 -13.82
C VAL A 135 -22.57 -3.38 -12.90
N GLY A 136 -21.96 -2.41 -12.25
CA GLY A 136 -22.54 -1.65 -11.15
C GLY A 136 -23.64 -0.68 -11.60
N CYS A 137 -24.52 -0.38 -10.66
CA CYS A 137 -25.55 0.62 -10.82
C CYS A 137 -25.03 2.02 -10.38
N LEU A 138 -25.87 3.05 -10.52
CA LEU A 138 -25.55 4.39 -10.02
C LEU A 138 -25.10 4.40 -8.55
N GLY A 139 -25.77 3.59 -7.71
CA GLY A 139 -25.44 3.47 -6.30
C GLY A 139 -24.01 2.99 -6.07
N ASP A 140 -23.48 2.15 -6.96
CA ASP A 140 -22.10 1.65 -6.89
C ASP A 140 -21.08 2.71 -7.32
N HIS A 141 -21.43 3.53 -8.31
CA HIS A 141 -20.62 4.70 -8.66
C HIS A 141 -20.55 5.73 -7.52
N LEU A 142 -21.67 5.99 -6.84
CA LEU A 142 -21.71 6.85 -5.65
C LEU A 142 -20.95 6.23 -4.47
N PHE A 143 -21.05 4.91 -4.31
CA PHE A 143 -20.26 4.17 -3.31
C PHE A 143 -18.75 4.38 -3.54
N LEU A 144 -18.26 4.25 -4.77
CA LEU A 144 -16.86 4.50 -5.11
C LEU A 144 -16.46 5.96 -4.87
N LEU A 145 -17.29 6.92 -5.31
CA LEU A 145 -17.04 8.34 -5.10
C LEU A 145 -16.92 8.67 -3.60
N ASN A 146 -17.82 8.14 -2.78
CA ASN A 146 -17.77 8.32 -1.32
C ASN A 146 -16.48 7.77 -0.69
N HIS A 147 -15.95 6.65 -1.21
CA HIS A 147 -14.67 6.13 -0.76
C HIS A 147 -13.49 7.02 -1.16
N ILE A 148 -13.50 7.51 -2.41
CA ILE A 148 -12.47 8.38 -2.94
C ILE A 148 -12.41 9.69 -2.15
N LEU A 149 -13.55 10.33 -1.86
CA LEU A 149 -13.61 11.60 -1.13
C LEU A 149 -13.07 11.54 0.30
N ARG A 150 -12.99 10.34 0.89
CA ARG A 150 -12.44 10.13 2.24
C ARG A 150 -10.93 9.84 2.22
N CYS A 151 -10.31 9.73 1.06
CA CYS A 151 -8.88 9.44 0.95
C CYS A 151 -8.05 10.74 1.14
N PRO A 152 -6.78 10.63 1.57
CA PRO A 152 -5.90 11.78 1.75
C PRO A 152 -5.48 12.40 0.40
N ALA A 153 -4.75 13.51 0.46
CA ALA A 153 -4.24 14.20 -0.73
C ALA A 153 -3.39 13.27 -1.63
N GLY A 154 -3.45 13.47 -2.95
CA GLY A 154 -2.73 12.66 -3.94
C GLY A 154 -3.57 11.60 -4.66
N ILE A 155 -4.86 11.50 -4.35
CA ILE A 155 -5.88 10.69 -5.05
C ILE A 155 -5.85 10.86 -6.57
N ASN A 156 -5.60 12.07 -7.05
CA ASN A 156 -5.61 12.40 -8.48
C ASN A 156 -4.59 11.58 -9.29
N LYS A 157 -3.56 11.01 -8.66
CA LYS A 157 -2.57 10.18 -9.35
C LYS A 157 -3.10 8.81 -9.76
N TRP A 158 -4.12 8.28 -9.09
CA TRP A 158 -4.56 6.89 -9.26
C TRP A 158 -6.07 6.68 -9.33
N ALA A 159 -6.89 7.59 -8.77
CA ALA A 159 -8.34 7.39 -8.67
C ALA A 159 -9.13 7.88 -9.90
N ILE A 160 -8.50 8.63 -10.81
CA ILE A 160 -9.12 9.10 -12.06
C ILE A 160 -9.90 7.99 -12.80
N PRO A 161 -9.32 6.79 -13.07
CA PRO A 161 -10.05 5.72 -13.76
C PRO A 161 -11.28 5.20 -13.00
N PHE A 162 -11.41 5.47 -11.70
CA PHE A 162 -12.52 4.97 -10.87
C PHE A 162 -13.78 5.83 -10.98
N ILE A 163 -13.65 7.06 -11.46
CA ILE A 163 -14.76 8.00 -11.64
C ILE A 163 -15.18 7.95 -13.11
N GLN A 164 -16.18 7.11 -13.42
CA GLN A 164 -16.74 6.99 -14.76
C GLN A 164 -18.12 7.64 -14.82
N VAL A 165 -18.27 8.68 -15.64
CA VAL A 165 -19.55 9.33 -15.90
C VAL A 165 -20.11 8.81 -17.23
N ARG A 166 -21.12 7.95 -17.18
CA ARG A 166 -21.79 7.45 -18.39
C ARG A 166 -22.92 8.40 -18.81
N VAL A 167 -22.57 9.42 -19.61
CA VAL A 167 -23.56 10.37 -20.16
C VAL A 167 -24.06 9.93 -21.54
N LEU A 168 -23.21 9.29 -22.35
CA LEU A 168 -23.57 8.85 -23.70
C LEU A 168 -24.58 7.69 -23.65
N HIS A 169 -25.68 7.78 -24.40
CA HIS A 169 -26.74 6.77 -24.52
C HIS A 169 -27.58 6.48 -23.26
N ASN A 170 -27.51 7.33 -22.23
CA ASN A 170 -28.39 7.27 -21.07
C ASN A 170 -29.14 8.60 -20.90
N PRO A 171 -30.47 8.65 -21.12
CA PRO A 171 -31.25 9.89 -20.95
C PRO A 171 -31.19 10.44 -19.51
N ALA A 172 -30.88 9.61 -18.51
CA ALA A 172 -30.66 10.02 -17.12
C ALA A 172 -29.18 10.35 -16.80
N GLY A 173 -28.27 10.22 -17.76
CA GLY A 173 -26.83 10.40 -17.57
C GLY A 173 -26.45 11.80 -17.04
N VAL A 174 -27.14 12.84 -17.51
CA VAL A 174 -26.97 14.21 -17.02
C VAL A 174 -27.40 14.34 -15.56
N PHE A 175 -28.52 13.71 -15.18
CA PHE A 175 -29.00 13.71 -13.79
C PHE A 175 -28.02 12.98 -12.86
N HIS A 176 -27.47 11.83 -13.30
CA HIS A 176 -26.45 11.09 -12.56
C HIS A 176 -25.17 11.91 -12.35
N PHE A 177 -24.74 12.64 -13.38
CA PHE A 177 -23.62 13.57 -13.28
C PHE A 177 -23.91 14.70 -12.30
N MET A 178 -25.08 15.32 -12.39
CA MET A 178 -25.52 16.36 -11.46
C MET A 178 -25.56 15.85 -10.02
N GLN A 179 -25.97 14.61 -9.78
CA GLN A 179 -25.98 14.02 -8.44
C GLN A 179 -24.56 13.81 -7.89
N GLN A 180 -23.61 13.34 -8.70
CA GLN A 180 -22.20 13.23 -8.31
C GLN A 180 -21.57 14.59 -8.03
N LEU A 181 -21.86 15.59 -8.87
CA LEU A 181 -21.47 16.99 -8.66
C LEU A 181 -22.07 17.55 -7.38
N ALA A 182 -23.35 17.28 -7.10
CA ALA A 182 -24.00 17.74 -5.89
C ALA A 182 -23.30 17.19 -4.64
N VAL A 183 -22.86 15.94 -4.64
CA VAL A 183 -22.05 15.37 -3.54
C VAL A 183 -20.71 16.10 -3.37
N LEU A 184 -20.06 16.47 -4.47
CA LEU A 184 -18.80 17.23 -4.44
C LEU A 184 -18.97 18.67 -3.95
N MET A 185 -20.09 19.30 -4.32
CA MET A 185 -20.39 20.70 -4.05
C MET A 185 -21.13 20.91 -2.72
N CYS A 186 -21.67 19.85 -2.11
CA CYS A 186 -22.33 19.95 -0.83
C CYS A 186 -21.27 20.21 0.26
N PRO A 187 -21.42 21.27 1.08
CA PRO A 187 -20.51 21.50 2.18
C PRO A 187 -20.55 20.31 3.12
N VAL A 188 -19.36 19.78 3.44
CA VAL A 188 -19.20 18.73 4.45
C VAL A 188 -19.67 19.33 5.78
N ARG A 189 -20.75 18.78 6.33
CA ARG A 189 -21.22 19.12 7.68
C ARG A 189 -20.38 18.39 8.72
#